data_AF-A0A859QC71-F1
#
_entry.id   AF-A0A859QC71-F1
#
_cell.length_a   1.000
_cell.length_b   1.000
_cell.length_c   1.000
_cell.angle_alpha   90.00
_cell.angle_beta   90.00
_cell.angle_gamma   90.00
#
_symmetry.space_group_name_H-M   'P 1'
#
loop_
_entity.id
_entity.type
_entity.pdbx_description
1 polymer ?
#
loop_
_entity_poly.entity_id
_entity_poly.type
_entity_poly.pdbx_seq_one_letter_code
_entity_poly.pdbx_strand_id
1 'polypeptide(L)'
;MAAKVIESFGSFMKMLATASVIAIVAVHGESMRHNTQVNSGAACVEVAPEALNTLTLSRQDIVDLKKVATTEVVGSLKSPAFENQVHGVVDTILNRTRSGHWGSLKDVVNAKNQFSAIAGPRSLKPYGNVDNMPTRAISSKIAEEVDRWLEMRARGVPSGVGDNLNYLNPLYSSQSSLRGWGWSVVAQAKKSGYVMGAGKATHYHGTSRDLVKYKPGAFRVVIHD
;
A
#
# COMPACT_ATOMS: atom_id res chain seq x y z
N MET A 1 6.09 -60.23 -7.60
CA MET A 1 6.47 -59.16 -8.55
C MET A 1 6.53 -57.87 -7.77
N ALA A 2 7.65 -57.55 -7.10
CA ALA A 2 8.90 -56.95 -7.59
C ALA A 2 8.73 -55.47 -8.01
N ALA A 3 9.42 -54.61 -7.26
CA ALA A 3 9.40 -53.15 -7.26
C ALA A 3 10.06 -52.49 -8.49
N LYS A 4 9.79 -51.19 -8.68
CA LYS A 4 10.84 -50.21 -9.01
C LYS A 4 10.44 -48.77 -8.68
N VAL A 5 11.15 -48.25 -7.69
CA VAL A 5 11.48 -46.85 -7.39
C VAL A 5 12.52 -46.38 -8.40
N ILE A 6 12.40 -45.16 -8.94
CA ILE A 6 13.54 -44.31 -9.32
C ILE A 6 13.18 -42.84 -9.04
N GLU A 7 14.01 -42.25 -8.19
CA GLU A 7 14.13 -40.83 -7.85
C GLU A 7 14.70 -40.01 -9.02
N SER A 8 14.39 -38.72 -9.06
CA SER A 8 15.37 -37.72 -9.52
C SER A 8 15.20 -36.43 -8.73
N PHE A 9 16.15 -36.20 -7.85
CA PHE A 9 16.47 -34.91 -7.26
C PHE A 9 16.90 -33.91 -8.35
N GLY A 10 16.58 -32.63 -8.13
CA GLY A 10 16.97 -31.54 -9.03
C GLY A 10 16.54 -30.18 -8.48
N SER A 11 17.20 -29.78 -7.40
CA SER A 11 17.17 -28.44 -6.79
C SER A 11 17.33 -27.33 -7.84
N PHE A 12 16.55 -26.24 -7.73
CA PHE A 12 17.14 -24.89 -7.77
C PHE A 12 16.19 -23.84 -7.17
N MET A 13 16.61 -23.33 -6.02
CA MET A 13 16.20 -22.06 -5.43
C MET A 13 16.21 -20.92 -6.48
N LYS A 14 15.12 -20.13 -6.53
CA LYS A 14 15.18 -18.74 -6.97
C LYS A 14 14.68 -17.85 -5.84
N MET A 15 15.58 -17.59 -4.89
CA MET A 15 15.61 -16.32 -4.17
C MET A 15 15.81 -15.21 -5.20
N LEU A 16 14.84 -14.32 -5.36
CA LEU A 16 15.08 -13.00 -5.93
C LEU A 16 15.48 -12.09 -4.78
N ALA A 17 16.77 -12.10 -4.49
CA ALA A 17 17.41 -11.02 -3.76
C ALA A 17 17.34 -9.76 -4.63
N THR A 18 16.59 -8.77 -4.19
CA THR A 18 16.68 -7.39 -4.68
C THR A 18 18.07 -6.86 -4.31
N ALA A 19 18.99 -6.98 -5.26
CA ALA A 19 20.32 -6.40 -5.17
C ALA A 19 20.19 -4.88 -5.05
N SER A 20 20.53 -4.37 -3.88
CA SER A 20 20.86 -2.96 -3.69
C SER A 20 22.11 -2.67 -4.50
N VAL A 21 22.01 -1.75 -5.46
CA VAL A 21 23.16 -1.28 -6.23
C VAL A 21 24.06 -0.49 -5.27
N ILE A 22 25.10 -1.15 -4.78
CA ILE A 22 26.26 -0.49 -4.17
C ILE A 22 27.14 -0.09 -5.35
N ALA A 23 27.22 1.21 -5.64
CA ALA A 23 28.21 1.74 -6.56
C ALA A 23 29.60 1.63 -5.92
N ILE A 24 30.36 0.62 -6.33
CA ILE A 24 31.80 0.54 -6.07
C ILE A 24 32.48 1.38 -7.14
N VAL A 25 32.96 2.57 -6.76
CA VAL A 25 33.86 3.35 -7.62
C VAL A 25 35.24 2.70 -7.54
N ALA A 26 35.60 1.95 -8.57
CA ALA A 26 36.98 1.52 -8.80
C ALA A 26 37.77 2.70 -9.36
N VAL A 27 38.53 3.39 -8.51
CA VAL A 27 39.53 4.37 -8.97
C VAL A 27 40.77 3.57 -9.39
N HIS A 28 41.06 3.58 -10.69
CA HIS A 28 42.34 3.13 -11.23
C HIS A 28 43.44 4.03 -10.66
N GLY A 29 44.39 3.43 -9.94
CA GLY A 29 45.58 4.11 -9.45
C GLY A 29 46.62 4.20 -10.55
N GLU A 30 46.76 5.39 -11.13
CA GLU A 30 48.01 5.81 -11.75
C GLU A 30 48.69 6.85 -10.85
N SER A 31 49.92 6.49 -10.47
CA SER A 31 50.85 7.31 -9.70
C SER A 31 51.34 8.47 -10.55
N MET A 32 51.28 9.71 -10.05
CA MET A 32 52.29 10.76 -10.27
C MET A 32 52.16 11.88 -9.23
N ARG A 33 53.32 12.39 -8.83
CA ARG A 33 53.59 13.30 -7.70
C ARG A 33 53.29 14.76 -8.08
N HIS A 34 52.61 15.52 -7.22
CA HIS A 34 53.14 16.68 -6.47
C HIS A 34 52.03 17.61 -5.94
N ASN A 35 52.04 17.77 -4.62
CA ASN A 35 51.84 19.02 -3.86
C ASN A 35 50.79 20.02 -4.35
N THR A 36 49.55 19.93 -3.85
CA THR A 36 48.77 21.12 -3.47
C THR A 36 47.76 20.76 -2.37
N GLN A 37 47.77 21.59 -1.33
CA GLN A 37 46.95 21.61 -0.13
C GLN A 37 45.44 21.49 -0.41
N VAL A 38 44.78 20.47 0.15
CA VAL A 38 43.32 20.31 0.06
C VAL A 38 42.71 20.52 1.45
N ASN A 39 41.95 21.59 1.57
CA ASN A 39 41.09 21.90 2.71
C ASN A 39 40.11 20.74 2.97
N SER A 40 40.07 20.28 4.21
CA SER A 40 39.10 19.32 4.74
C SER A 40 37.71 19.94 4.83
N GLY A 41 37.02 20.08 3.70
CA GLY A 41 35.59 20.32 3.64
C GLY A 41 34.85 18.99 3.63
N ALA A 42 34.30 18.58 4.78
CA ALA A 42 33.33 17.50 4.83
C ALA A 42 32.15 17.85 3.90
N ALA A 43 32.08 17.21 2.74
CA ALA A 43 30.93 17.27 1.88
C ALA A 43 29.79 16.52 2.57
N CYS A 44 29.05 17.26 3.41
CA CYS A 44 27.70 16.91 3.78
C CYS A 44 26.96 16.76 2.45
N VAL A 45 26.50 15.56 2.12
CA VAL A 45 25.49 15.40 1.07
C VAL A 45 24.23 16.04 1.66
N GLU A 46 24.09 17.35 1.45
CA GLU A 46 22.85 18.06 1.67
C GLU A 46 21.90 17.51 0.60
N VAL A 47 21.07 16.55 1.01
CA VAL A 47 19.94 16.10 0.23
C VAL A 47 19.12 17.36 -0.03
N ALA A 48 19.14 17.83 -1.27
CA ALA A 48 18.41 19.02 -1.67
C ALA A 48 16.97 18.94 -1.11
N PRO A 49 16.41 20.03 -0.57
CA PRO A 49 15.04 20.06 -0.10
C PRO A 49 14.13 20.10 -1.31
N GLU A 50 14.05 19.00 -2.07
CA GLU A 50 12.79 18.71 -2.72
C GLU A 50 11.78 18.65 -1.58
N ALA A 51 10.80 19.56 -1.58
CA ALA A 51 9.68 19.52 -0.67
C ALA A 51 9.17 18.09 -0.67
N LEU A 52 9.54 17.32 0.37
CA LEU A 52 9.28 15.89 0.41
C LEU A 52 7.79 15.76 0.19
N ASN A 53 7.42 15.06 -0.87
CA ASN A 53 6.03 14.85 -1.20
C ASN A 53 5.37 14.19 0.02
N THR A 54 4.63 14.94 0.84
CA THR A 54 4.15 14.50 2.16
C THR A 54 2.64 14.50 2.21
N LEU A 55 2.10 13.50 2.90
CA LEU A 55 0.71 13.47 3.35
C LEU A 55 0.70 13.52 4.88
N THR A 56 0.27 14.65 5.43
CA THR A 56 0.11 14.83 6.87
C THR A 56 -1.27 14.35 7.30
N LEU A 57 -1.34 13.51 8.33
CA LEU A 57 -2.56 12.96 8.89
C LEU A 57 -2.84 13.59 10.25
N SER A 58 -4.07 14.04 10.45
CA SER A 58 -4.59 14.43 11.76
C SER A 58 -4.98 13.21 12.59
N ARG A 59 -5.20 13.40 13.91
CA ARG A 59 -5.78 12.36 14.77
C ARG A 59 -7.12 11.84 14.24
N GLN A 60 -7.95 12.72 13.68
CA GLN A 60 -9.26 12.33 13.14
C GLN A 60 -9.10 11.48 11.87
N ASP A 61 -8.12 11.78 11.02
CA ASP A 61 -7.83 10.97 9.83
C ASP A 61 -7.47 9.52 10.21
N ILE A 62 -6.71 9.34 11.29
CA ILE A 62 -6.36 8.02 11.81
C ILE A 62 -7.59 7.29 12.33
N VAL A 63 -8.48 7.98 13.05
CA VAL A 63 -9.75 7.39 13.50
C VAL A 63 -10.62 6.97 12.31
N ASP A 64 -10.71 7.80 11.28
CA ASP A 64 -11.50 7.50 10.09
C ASP A 64 -10.91 6.34 9.28
N LEU A 65 -9.58 6.24 9.17
CA LEU A 65 -8.89 5.08 8.61
C LEU A 65 -9.23 3.80 9.35
N LYS A 66 -9.20 3.81 10.70
CA LYS A 66 -9.55 2.64 11.54
C LYS A 66 -10.99 2.20 11.35
N LYS A 67 -11.93 3.15 11.25
CA LYS A 67 -13.34 2.87 10.99
C LYS A 67 -13.53 2.18 9.64
N VAL A 68 -12.97 2.74 8.57
CA VAL A 68 -13.05 2.14 7.23
C VAL A 68 -12.37 0.78 7.18
N ALA A 69 -11.15 0.66 7.71
CA ALA A 69 -10.43 -0.61 7.75
C ALA A 69 -11.25 -1.68 8.49
N THR A 70 -11.92 -1.31 9.59
CA THR A 70 -12.80 -2.22 10.33
C THR A 70 -13.93 -2.79 9.46
N THR A 71 -14.47 -2.00 8.53
CA THR A 71 -15.56 -2.45 7.67
C THR A 71 -15.10 -3.18 6.42
N GLU A 72 -13.88 -2.95 5.96
CA GLU A 72 -13.36 -3.47 4.70
C GLU A 72 -12.49 -4.73 4.86
N VAL A 73 -11.87 -4.92 6.02
CA VAL A 73 -10.94 -6.03 6.28
C VAL A 73 -11.65 -7.21 6.93
N VAL A 74 -11.35 -8.43 6.46
CA VAL A 74 -11.89 -9.65 7.06
C VAL A 74 -11.07 -10.03 8.29
N GLY A 75 -11.59 -9.72 9.48
CA GLY A 75 -10.87 -9.88 10.75
C GLY A 75 -10.46 -11.32 11.13
N SER A 76 -11.12 -12.34 10.55
CA SER A 76 -10.83 -13.76 10.79
C SER A 76 -9.62 -14.29 10.01
N LEU A 77 -9.08 -13.50 9.08
CA LEU A 77 -7.84 -13.84 8.38
C LEU A 77 -6.69 -14.07 9.38
N LYS A 78 -5.82 -15.02 9.02
CA LYS A 78 -4.59 -15.34 9.75
C LYS A 78 -3.42 -14.57 9.16
N SER A 79 -2.38 -14.42 9.95
CA SER A 79 -1.13 -13.82 9.49
C SER A 79 -0.48 -14.67 8.39
N PRO A 80 0.15 -14.06 7.36
CA PRO A 80 0.28 -12.62 7.11
C PRO A 80 -0.88 -12.01 6.28
N ALA A 81 -1.90 -12.79 5.95
CA ALA A 81 -2.98 -12.36 5.06
C ALA A 81 -3.83 -11.23 5.67
N PHE A 82 -4.01 -11.25 6.99
CA PHE A 82 -4.73 -10.21 7.72
C PHE A 82 -4.02 -8.85 7.61
N GLU A 83 -2.75 -8.80 7.97
CA GLU A 83 -1.90 -7.60 8.01
C GLU A 83 -1.81 -6.98 6.63
N ASN A 84 -1.51 -7.81 5.61
CA ASN A 84 -1.41 -7.34 4.23
C ASN A 84 -2.73 -6.75 3.71
N GLN A 85 -3.89 -7.29 4.15
CA GLN A 85 -5.18 -6.71 3.77
C GLN A 85 -5.45 -5.38 4.46
N VAL A 86 -5.07 -5.22 5.74
CA VAL A 86 -5.12 -3.92 6.42
C VAL A 86 -4.24 -2.91 5.70
N HIS A 87 -2.98 -3.27 5.40
CA HIS A 87 -2.04 -2.39 4.69
C HIS A 87 -2.58 -1.95 3.35
N GLY A 88 -3.11 -2.90 2.57
CA GLY A 88 -3.65 -2.61 1.25
C GLY A 88 -4.82 -1.64 1.26
N VAL A 89 -5.75 -1.77 2.22
CA VAL A 89 -6.88 -0.84 2.38
C VAL A 89 -6.38 0.54 2.80
N VAL A 90 -5.55 0.61 3.85
CA VAL A 90 -5.00 1.88 4.37
C VAL A 90 -4.24 2.61 3.25
N ASP A 91 -3.33 1.93 2.57
CA ASP A 91 -2.50 2.55 1.55
C ASP A 91 -3.30 2.98 0.32
N THR A 92 -4.36 2.26 -0.04
CA THR A 92 -5.26 2.72 -1.11
C THR A 92 -5.95 4.02 -0.71
N ILE A 93 -6.38 4.18 0.54
CA ILE A 93 -6.97 5.43 1.04
C ILE A 93 -5.93 6.55 1.02
N LEU A 94 -4.72 6.32 1.54
CA LEU A 94 -3.64 7.31 1.53
C LEU A 94 -3.27 7.74 0.11
N ASN A 95 -3.19 6.79 -0.84
CA ASN A 95 -2.92 7.09 -2.24
C ASN A 95 -4.03 7.94 -2.86
N ARG A 96 -5.31 7.62 -2.57
CA ARG A 96 -6.46 8.40 -3.03
C ARG A 96 -6.45 9.81 -2.45
N THR A 97 -6.17 9.97 -1.16
CA THR A 97 -6.02 11.29 -0.53
C THR A 97 -4.89 12.07 -1.20
N ARG A 98 -3.73 11.44 -1.36
CA ARG A 98 -2.58 12.13 -1.96
C ARG A 98 -2.78 12.47 -3.43
N SER A 99 -3.58 11.68 -4.16
CA SER A 99 -3.90 11.94 -5.57
C SER A 99 -4.62 13.27 -5.81
N GLY A 100 -5.31 13.79 -4.78
CA GLY A 100 -6.17 14.98 -4.88
C GLY A 100 -7.45 14.77 -5.70
N HIS A 101 -7.65 13.62 -6.34
CA HIS A 101 -8.79 13.38 -7.23
C HIS A 101 -10.13 13.35 -6.48
N TRP A 102 -10.14 12.86 -5.25
CA TRP A 102 -11.34 12.79 -4.39
C TRP A 102 -11.41 13.89 -3.34
N GLY A 103 -10.37 14.73 -3.21
CA GLY A 103 -10.27 15.73 -2.13
C GLY A 103 -9.53 15.21 -0.90
N SER A 104 -9.97 15.62 0.28
CA SER A 104 -9.37 15.27 1.56
C SER A 104 -9.56 13.78 1.91
N LEU A 105 -8.92 13.31 2.98
CA LEU A 105 -9.17 11.95 3.47
C LEU A 105 -10.64 11.74 3.85
N LYS A 106 -11.27 12.76 4.44
CA LYS A 106 -12.70 12.75 4.76
C LYS A 106 -13.57 12.54 3.53
N ASP A 107 -13.22 13.18 2.42
CA ASP A 107 -13.94 13.03 1.16
C ASP A 107 -13.71 11.65 0.55
N VAL A 108 -12.49 11.12 0.63
CA VAL A 108 -12.16 9.75 0.18
C VAL A 108 -13.00 8.71 0.91
N VAL A 109 -13.00 8.73 2.25
CA VAL A 109 -13.69 7.70 3.06
C VAL A 109 -15.21 7.80 2.97
N ASN A 110 -15.74 8.98 2.67
CA ASN A 110 -17.17 9.21 2.45
C ASN A 110 -17.58 9.17 0.98
N ALA A 111 -16.65 8.89 0.06
CA ALA A 111 -16.94 8.85 -1.36
C ALA A 111 -18.02 7.82 -1.65
N LYS A 112 -19.06 8.26 -2.36
CA LYS A 112 -20.26 7.45 -2.65
C LYS A 112 -19.88 6.09 -3.24
N ASN A 113 -20.38 5.03 -2.60
CA ASN A 113 -20.17 3.64 -2.98
C ASN A 113 -18.71 3.16 -3.03
N GLN A 114 -17.74 3.89 -2.46
CA GLN A 114 -16.35 3.41 -2.37
C GLN A 114 -16.14 2.46 -1.18
N PHE A 115 -16.82 2.72 -0.07
CA PHE A 115 -16.78 1.90 1.15
C PHE A 115 -18.22 1.59 1.56
N SER A 116 -18.68 0.35 1.28
CA SER A 116 -20.12 0.05 1.23
C SER A 116 -20.81 0.19 2.59
N ALA A 117 -20.10 -0.10 3.69
CA ALA A 117 -20.64 0.09 5.03
C ALA A 117 -20.71 1.57 5.45
N ILE A 118 -19.89 2.44 4.85
CA ILE A 118 -19.84 3.87 5.19
C ILE A 118 -20.81 4.67 4.33
N ALA A 119 -20.64 4.63 3.01
CA ALA A 119 -21.35 5.49 2.06
C ALA A 119 -21.95 4.70 0.88
N GLY A 120 -22.33 3.44 1.14
CA GLY A 120 -22.99 2.57 0.16
C GLY A 120 -24.46 2.90 -0.12
N PRO A 121 -25.15 2.07 -0.92
CA PRO A 121 -26.59 2.21 -1.15
C PRO A 121 -27.39 1.90 0.12
N ARG A 122 -28.53 2.59 0.30
CA ARG A 122 -29.42 2.43 1.47
C ARG A 122 -29.86 0.99 1.73
N SER A 123 -29.95 0.16 0.68
CA SER A 123 -30.30 -1.26 0.80
C SER A 123 -29.30 -2.06 1.65
N LEU A 124 -28.04 -1.62 1.76
CA LEU A 124 -27.01 -2.21 2.61
C LEU A 124 -26.99 -1.63 4.03
N LYS A 125 -27.89 -0.70 4.35
CA LYS A 125 -27.98 -0.02 5.66
C LYS A 125 -26.63 0.57 6.12
N PRO A 126 -25.96 1.40 5.29
CA PRO A 126 -24.68 2.00 5.64
C PRO A 126 -24.83 3.01 6.79
N TYR A 127 -23.72 3.36 7.43
CA TYR A 127 -23.66 4.46 8.40
C TYR A 127 -24.03 5.82 7.77
N GLY A 128 -23.87 5.97 6.46
CA GLY A 128 -24.13 7.18 5.67
C GLY A 128 -22.96 8.17 5.67
N ASN A 129 -22.15 8.16 6.73
CA ASN A 129 -20.91 8.91 6.87
C ASN A 129 -19.99 8.18 7.87
N VAL A 130 -18.68 8.32 7.72
CA VAL A 130 -17.69 7.75 8.64
C VAL A 130 -17.85 8.27 10.07
N ASP A 131 -18.33 9.50 10.25
CA ASP A 131 -18.61 10.08 11.56
C ASP A 131 -19.74 9.35 12.30
N ASN A 132 -20.69 8.80 11.56
CA ASN A 132 -21.83 8.07 12.13
C ASN A 132 -21.44 6.67 12.61
N MET A 133 -20.30 6.12 12.18
CA MET A 133 -19.78 4.87 12.74
C MET A 133 -19.22 5.16 14.14
N PRO A 134 -19.76 4.55 15.21
CA PRO A 134 -19.33 4.85 16.56
C PRO A 134 -17.93 4.25 16.81
N THR A 135 -17.07 4.98 17.52
CA THR A 135 -15.69 4.54 17.82
C THR A 135 -15.64 3.18 18.53
N ARG A 136 -16.63 2.86 19.37
CA ARG A 136 -16.76 1.54 20.03
C ARG A 136 -16.95 0.36 19.07
N ALA A 137 -17.30 0.61 17.81
CA ALA A 137 -17.43 -0.42 16.79
C ALA A 137 -16.11 -0.71 16.06
N ILE A 138 -15.05 0.08 16.31
CA ILE A 138 -13.72 -0.19 15.76
C ILE A 138 -13.17 -1.47 16.38
N SER A 139 -12.70 -2.39 15.54
CA SER A 139 -12.05 -3.61 16.01
C SER A 139 -10.68 -3.28 16.60
N SER A 140 -10.39 -3.72 17.83
CA SER A 140 -9.09 -3.49 18.49
C SER A 140 -7.93 -4.03 17.66
N LYS A 141 -8.03 -5.26 17.18
CA LYS A 141 -7.03 -5.91 16.32
C LYS A 141 -6.73 -5.10 15.05
N ILE A 142 -7.77 -4.51 14.43
CA ILE A 142 -7.59 -3.69 13.23
C ILE A 142 -7.00 -2.32 13.61
N ALA A 143 -7.45 -1.72 14.70
CA ALA A 143 -6.92 -0.45 15.18
C ALA A 143 -5.41 -0.53 15.46
N GLU A 144 -4.97 -1.56 16.18
CA GLU A 144 -3.56 -1.82 16.49
C GLU A 144 -2.73 -1.98 15.21
N GLU A 145 -3.26 -2.72 14.23
CA GLU A 145 -2.53 -2.94 12.97
C GLU A 145 -2.48 -1.69 12.08
N VAL A 146 -3.53 -0.85 12.09
CA VAL A 146 -3.52 0.45 11.40
C VAL A 146 -2.48 1.37 12.04
N ASP A 147 -2.44 1.48 13.37
CA ASP A 147 -1.44 2.31 14.08
C ASP A 147 -0.02 1.85 13.75
N ARG A 148 0.24 0.54 13.88
CA ARG A 148 1.53 -0.06 13.56
C ARG A 148 1.95 0.22 12.12
N TRP A 149 1.02 0.11 11.17
CA TRP A 149 1.32 0.34 9.76
C TRP A 149 1.59 1.82 9.46
N LEU A 150 0.82 2.74 10.04
CA LEU A 150 1.06 4.17 9.88
C LEU A 150 2.40 4.61 10.47
N GLU A 151 2.80 4.06 11.61
CA GLU A 151 4.15 4.28 12.17
C GLU A 151 5.26 3.76 11.25
N MET A 152 5.05 2.61 10.58
CA MET A 152 5.99 2.09 9.59
C MET A 152 6.06 3.01 8.36
N ARG A 153 4.91 3.44 7.83
CA ARG A 153 4.84 4.39 6.71
C ARG A 153 5.50 5.73 7.05
N ALA A 154 5.32 6.23 8.28
CA ALA A 154 5.96 7.45 8.76
C ALA A 154 7.50 7.33 8.83
N ARG A 155 8.01 6.13 9.10
CA ARG A 155 9.45 5.80 9.04
C ARG A 155 9.97 5.57 7.62
N GLY A 156 9.15 5.76 6.60
CA GLY A 156 9.56 5.68 5.20
C GLY A 156 9.38 4.31 4.56
N VAL A 157 8.67 3.37 5.21
CA VAL A 157 8.27 2.13 4.56
C VAL A 157 7.37 2.48 3.36
N PRO A 158 7.63 1.94 2.15
CA PRO A 158 6.83 2.21 0.98
C PRO A 158 5.42 1.62 1.12
N SER A 159 4.48 2.14 0.33
CA SER A 159 3.14 1.58 0.21
C SER A 159 3.18 0.10 -0.19
N GLY A 160 2.42 -0.74 0.51
CA GLY A 160 2.24 -2.16 0.21
C GLY A 160 1.47 -2.42 -1.09
N VAL A 161 0.86 -1.39 -1.69
CA VAL A 161 0.14 -1.48 -2.97
C VAL A 161 0.73 -0.55 -4.03
N GLY A 162 1.94 -0.05 -3.82
CA GLY A 162 2.53 1.01 -4.65
C GLY A 162 1.65 2.26 -4.63
N ASP A 163 1.50 2.91 -5.77
CA ASP A 163 0.71 4.13 -5.97
C ASP A 163 -0.69 3.85 -6.55
N ASN A 164 -1.23 2.64 -6.31
CA ASN A 164 -2.52 2.22 -6.85
C ASN A 164 -3.72 2.84 -6.15
N LEU A 165 -4.79 3.09 -6.91
CA LEU A 165 -5.97 3.86 -6.48
C LEU A 165 -7.25 3.03 -6.38
N ASN A 166 -7.24 1.77 -6.77
CA ASN A 166 -8.40 0.89 -6.73
C ASN A 166 -8.05 -0.44 -6.07
N TYR A 167 -9.04 -1.05 -5.45
CA TYR A 167 -9.03 -2.47 -5.18
C TYR A 167 -10.42 -3.05 -5.39
N LEU A 168 -10.47 -4.36 -5.57
CA LEU A 168 -11.72 -5.10 -5.62
C LEU A 168 -11.52 -6.55 -5.18
N ASN A 169 -12.62 -7.18 -4.83
CA ASN A 169 -12.72 -8.63 -4.80
C ASN A 169 -13.67 -9.08 -5.92
N PRO A 170 -13.20 -9.81 -6.95
CA PRO A 170 -14.03 -10.18 -8.09
C PRO A 170 -15.18 -11.12 -7.72
N LEU A 171 -15.12 -11.82 -6.57
CA LEU A 171 -16.21 -12.66 -6.09
C LEU A 171 -17.43 -11.86 -5.62
N TYR A 172 -17.23 -10.61 -5.20
CA TYR A 172 -18.28 -9.75 -4.64
C TYR A 172 -18.52 -8.50 -5.48
N SER A 173 -17.77 -8.31 -6.56
CA SER A 173 -17.90 -7.16 -7.46
C SER A 173 -19.04 -7.35 -8.45
N SER A 174 -19.73 -6.26 -8.76
CA SER A 174 -20.76 -6.28 -9.80
C SER A 174 -20.16 -6.63 -11.16
N GLN A 175 -20.95 -7.27 -12.02
CA GLN A 175 -20.53 -7.56 -13.40
C GLN A 175 -20.22 -6.30 -14.20
N SER A 176 -20.90 -5.18 -13.90
CA SER A 176 -20.61 -3.88 -14.51
C SER A 176 -19.20 -3.39 -14.13
N SER A 177 -18.85 -3.43 -12.84
CA SER A 177 -17.52 -3.04 -12.35
C SER A 177 -16.43 -3.93 -12.96
N LEU A 178 -16.66 -5.25 -13.01
CA LEU A 178 -15.70 -6.21 -13.56
C LEU A 178 -15.42 -5.96 -15.05
N ARG A 179 -16.47 -5.77 -15.86
CA ARG A 179 -16.33 -5.46 -17.29
C ARG A 179 -15.74 -4.08 -17.56
N GLY A 180 -16.07 -3.09 -16.72
CA GLY A 180 -15.61 -1.71 -16.90
C GLY A 180 -14.12 -1.53 -16.57
N TRP A 181 -13.68 -2.02 -15.41
CA TRP A 181 -12.31 -1.80 -14.93
C TRP A 181 -11.73 -2.94 -14.09
N GLY A 182 -12.57 -3.74 -13.45
CA GLY A 182 -12.15 -4.71 -12.44
C GLY A 182 -11.21 -5.78 -12.98
N TRP A 183 -11.46 -6.34 -14.16
CA TRP A 183 -10.56 -7.35 -14.72
C TRP A 183 -9.18 -6.81 -15.10
N SER A 184 -9.09 -5.55 -15.50
CA SER A 184 -7.80 -4.89 -15.71
C SER A 184 -7.03 -4.76 -14.40
N VAL A 185 -7.70 -4.34 -13.32
CA VAL A 185 -7.10 -4.24 -11.98
C VAL A 185 -6.65 -5.62 -11.47
N VAL A 186 -7.45 -6.67 -11.67
CA VAL A 186 -7.07 -8.05 -11.31
C VAL A 186 -5.80 -8.49 -12.06
N ALA A 187 -5.70 -8.20 -13.36
CA ALA A 187 -4.52 -8.55 -14.15
C ALA A 187 -3.27 -7.77 -13.68
N GLN A 188 -3.42 -6.48 -13.37
CA GLN A 188 -2.35 -5.65 -12.81
C GLN A 188 -1.86 -6.22 -11.47
N ALA A 189 -2.78 -6.48 -10.54
CA ALA A 189 -2.47 -7.00 -9.21
C ALA A 189 -1.73 -8.35 -9.27
N LYS A 190 -2.15 -9.26 -10.16
CA LYS A 190 -1.48 -10.55 -10.37
C LYS A 190 -0.07 -10.38 -10.92
N LYS A 191 0.16 -9.38 -11.78
CA LYS A 191 1.48 -9.09 -12.36
C LYS A 191 2.42 -8.43 -11.35
N SER A 192 1.90 -7.54 -10.51
CA SER A 192 2.71 -6.79 -9.54
C SER A 192 2.87 -7.49 -8.19
N GLY A 193 2.00 -8.46 -7.87
CA GLY A 193 1.93 -9.10 -6.56
C GLY A 193 1.08 -8.35 -5.53
N TYR A 194 0.35 -7.29 -5.91
CA TYR A 194 -0.52 -6.54 -4.99
C TYR A 194 -1.88 -7.24 -4.77
N VAL A 195 -1.79 -8.48 -4.29
CA VAL A 195 -2.91 -9.36 -3.97
C VAL A 195 -2.89 -9.59 -2.46
N MET A 196 -3.85 -8.99 -1.76
CA MET A 196 -3.88 -8.95 -0.29
C MET A 196 -5.02 -9.80 0.26
N GLY A 197 -4.84 -10.40 1.43
CA GLY A 197 -5.80 -11.34 2.01
C GLY A 197 -5.65 -12.76 1.48
N ALA A 198 -6.68 -13.58 1.68
CA ALA A 198 -6.64 -15.00 1.29
C ALA A 198 -8.03 -15.57 0.94
N GLY A 199 -8.04 -16.56 0.07
CA GLY A 199 -9.24 -17.29 -0.32
C GLY A 199 -10.34 -16.37 -0.83
N LYS A 200 -11.55 -16.49 -0.26
CA LYS A 200 -12.68 -15.63 -0.64
C LYS A 200 -12.52 -14.19 -0.18
N ALA A 201 -11.60 -13.88 0.74
CA ALA A 201 -11.35 -12.55 1.26
C ALA A 201 -10.11 -11.93 0.59
N THR A 202 -9.98 -12.02 -0.73
CA THR A 202 -8.82 -11.52 -1.46
C THR A 202 -9.11 -10.19 -2.15
N HIS A 203 -8.28 -9.18 -1.92
CA HIS A 203 -8.30 -7.89 -2.60
C HIS A 203 -7.21 -7.81 -3.66
N TYR A 204 -7.59 -7.39 -4.86
CA TYR A 204 -6.68 -7.14 -5.97
C TYR A 204 -6.51 -5.63 -6.12
N HIS A 205 -5.31 -5.12 -5.88
CA HIS A 205 -5.01 -3.69 -5.92
C HIS A 205 -4.37 -3.29 -7.26
N GLY A 206 -4.84 -2.20 -7.83
CA GLY A 206 -4.41 -1.70 -9.14
C GLY A 206 -5.00 -0.32 -9.41
N THR A 207 -4.92 0.16 -10.65
CA THR A 207 -5.50 1.45 -11.03
C THR A 207 -6.31 1.30 -12.31
N SER A 208 -7.56 1.77 -12.30
CA SER A 208 -8.37 1.82 -13.52
C SER A 208 -7.77 2.82 -14.52
N ARG A 209 -8.02 2.59 -15.81
CA ARG A 209 -7.36 3.35 -16.90
C ARG A 209 -7.56 4.87 -16.78
N ASP A 210 -8.76 5.30 -16.40
CA ASP A 210 -9.14 6.69 -16.21
C ASP A 210 -8.44 7.37 -15.02
N LEU A 211 -7.97 6.57 -14.05
CA LEU A 211 -7.33 7.07 -12.84
C LEU A 211 -5.80 7.07 -12.89
N VAL A 212 -5.18 6.48 -13.92
CA VAL A 212 -3.70 6.37 -14.04
C VAL A 212 -3.01 7.73 -13.93
N LYS A 213 -3.60 8.79 -14.49
CA LYS A 213 -3.05 10.15 -14.45
C LYS A 213 -3.05 10.80 -13.06
N TYR A 214 -3.77 10.23 -12.10
CA TYR A 214 -3.84 10.74 -10.72
C TYR A 214 -2.95 9.96 -9.75
N LYS A 215 -2.19 8.97 -10.23
CA LYS A 215 -1.31 8.18 -9.36
C LYS A 215 -0.32 9.10 -8.64
N PRO A 216 -0.25 9.10 -7.30
CA PRO A 216 0.46 10.12 -6.54
C PRO A 216 1.99 9.98 -6.56
N GLY A 217 2.53 8.89 -7.13
CA GLY A 217 3.93 8.52 -6.96
C GLY A 217 4.28 8.22 -5.51
N ALA A 218 5.58 8.23 -5.19
CA ALA A 218 6.05 8.04 -3.82
C ALA A 218 5.79 9.30 -2.97
N PHE A 219 5.35 9.10 -1.73
CA PHE A 219 5.18 10.16 -0.73
C PHE A 219 5.45 9.63 0.68
N ARG A 220 5.85 10.53 1.58
CA ARG A 220 6.01 10.27 3.01
C ARG A 220 4.70 10.52 3.74
N VAL A 221 4.39 9.68 4.73
CA VAL A 221 3.31 9.93 5.68
C VAL A 221 3.88 10.66 6.88
N VAL A 222 3.19 11.69 7.36
CA VAL A 222 3.53 12.39 8.61
C VAL A 222 2.32 12.29 9.51
N ILE A 223 2.51 11.83 10.75
CA ILE A 223 1.45 11.78 11.75
C ILE A 223 1.59 13.04 12.59
N HIS A 224 0.55 13.87 12.62
CA HIS A 224 0.53 15.05 13.47
C HIS A 224 -0.04 14.69 14.84
N ASP A 225 0.69 15.04 15.89
CA ASP A 225 0.27 14.89 17.27
C ASP A 225 -0.94 15.77 17.59
#